data_AF-A0A6A4ZZH1-F1
#
_entry.id   AF-A0A6A4ZZH1-F1
#
_cell.length_a   1.000
_cell.length_b   1.000
_cell.length_c   1.000
_cell.angle_alpha   90.00
_cell.angle_beta   90.00
_cell.angle_gamma   90.00
#
_symmetry.space_group_name_H-M   'P 1'
#
loop_
_entity.id
_entity.type
_entity.pdbx_description
1 polymer ?
#
loop_
_entity_poly.entity_id
_entity_poly.type
_entity_poly.pdbx_seq_one_letter_code
_entity_poly.pdbx_strand_id
1 'polypeptide(L)'
;MADVVAAQLAYDTAKAEHCQYAHDRQFDFHANSNERGTAHFFRRTLGTKVPINCVTVDGSMVSDEPTVQSTFMSHWRSIMTAPRDDTRPDNDRRRAVLEALTKRLGMADRESLDQPITASELYDAMKTMNPAKSPGPDGWSAGFFQVAPESPSPATPQSHNPAAQEW
;
A
#
# COMPACT_ATOMS: atom_id res chain seq x y z
N MET A 1 -21.70 11.83 44.17
CA MET A 1 -21.20 10.63 43.44
C MET A 1 -22.12 10.26 42.28
N ALA A 2 -23.44 10.14 42.49
CA ALA A 2 -24.38 9.85 41.40
C ALA A 2 -24.37 10.91 40.27
N ASP A 3 -24.34 12.21 40.61
CA ASP A 3 -24.33 13.28 39.59
C ASP A 3 -23.07 13.31 38.74
N VAL A 4 -21.92 12.95 39.33
CA VAL A 4 -20.63 12.89 38.61
C VAL A 4 -20.63 11.74 37.62
N VAL A 5 -21.20 10.59 38.01
CA VAL A 5 -21.36 9.43 37.12
C VAL A 5 -22.33 9.75 35.97
N ALA A 6 -23.44 10.43 36.27
CA ALA A 6 -24.41 10.86 35.25
C ALA A 6 -23.79 11.86 34.26
N ALA A 7 -23.01 12.83 34.74
CA ALA A 7 -22.31 13.79 33.89
C ALA A 7 -21.25 13.12 33.01
N GLN A 8 -20.49 12.16 33.56
CA GLN A 8 -19.50 11.39 32.79
C GLN A 8 -20.16 10.56 31.69
N LEU A 9 -21.26 9.87 32.01
CA LEU A 9 -22.03 9.10 31.03
C LEU A 9 -22.57 9.99 29.90
N ALA A 10 -23.11 11.18 30.24
CA ALA A 10 -23.60 12.12 29.24
C ALA A 10 -22.47 12.64 28.33
N TYR A 11 -21.29 12.90 28.90
CA TYR A 11 -20.11 13.30 28.13
C TYR A 11 -19.65 12.19 27.19
N ASP A 12 -19.55 10.96 27.68
CA ASP A 12 -19.09 9.82 26.87
C ASP A 12 -20.07 9.51 25.72
N THR A 13 -21.38 9.61 25.97
CA THR A 13 -22.42 9.49 24.94
C THR A 13 -22.28 10.59 23.89
N ALA A 14 -22.20 11.86 24.31
CA ALA A 14 -22.05 12.98 23.37
C ALA A 14 -20.76 12.89 22.55
N LYS A 15 -19.68 12.41 23.15
CA LYS A 15 -18.42 12.15 22.47
C LYS A 15 -18.54 11.02 21.46
N ALA A 16 -19.19 9.92 21.81
CA ALA A 16 -19.44 8.79 20.91
C ALA A 16 -20.30 9.22 19.72
N GLU A 17 -21.37 9.98 19.94
CA GLU A 17 -22.23 10.54 18.90
C GLU A 17 -21.45 11.48 17.96
N HIS A 18 -20.60 12.35 18.52
CA HIS A 18 -19.77 13.24 17.71
C HIS A 18 -18.73 12.48 16.87
N CYS A 19 -18.09 11.46 17.45
CA CYS A 19 -17.19 10.58 16.71
C CYS A 19 -17.93 9.85 15.58
N GLN A 20 -19.10 9.29 15.85
CA GLN A 20 -19.90 8.61 14.82
C GLN A 20 -20.29 9.56 13.69
N TYR A 21 -20.78 10.76 14.02
CA TYR A 21 -21.09 11.79 13.01
C TYR A 21 -19.88 12.17 12.14
N ALA A 22 -18.70 12.30 12.74
CA ALA A 22 -17.48 12.59 11.99
C ALA A 22 -17.09 11.44 11.06
N HIS A 23 -17.25 10.19 11.51
CA HIS A 23 -17.02 8.99 10.71
C HIS A 23 -17.99 8.89 9.54
N ASP A 24 -19.29 9.11 9.77
CA ASP A 24 -20.33 9.07 8.73
C ASP A 24 -20.09 10.16 7.67
N ARG A 25 -19.75 11.37 8.10
CA ARG A 25 -19.43 12.47 7.19
C ARG A 25 -18.17 12.19 6.37
N GLN A 26 -17.16 11.57 6.98
CA GLN A 26 -15.95 11.16 6.26
C GLN A 26 -16.29 10.04 5.27
N PHE A 27 -17.08 9.05 5.68
CA PHE A 27 -17.55 7.98 4.81
C PHE A 27 -18.32 8.51 3.61
N ASP A 28 -19.30 9.39 3.81
CA ASP A 28 -20.09 9.99 2.73
C ASP A 28 -19.24 10.79 1.76
N PHE A 29 -18.26 11.53 2.29
CA PHE A 29 -17.27 12.21 1.44
C PHE A 29 -16.46 11.19 0.63
N HIS A 30 -16.05 10.07 1.22
CA HIS A 30 -15.25 9.07 0.53
C HIS A 30 -16.05 8.28 -0.52
N ALA A 31 -17.23 7.79 -0.15
CA ALA A 31 -18.11 7.02 -1.02
C ALA A 31 -18.65 7.85 -2.20
N ASN A 32 -18.96 9.13 -1.98
CA ASN A 32 -19.64 9.95 -2.99
C ASN A 32 -18.72 10.95 -3.70
N SER A 33 -17.65 11.42 -3.04
CA SER A 33 -16.85 12.57 -3.47
C SER A 33 -15.35 12.31 -3.59
N ASN A 34 -14.81 11.25 -2.97
CA ASN A 34 -13.37 10.97 -3.04
C ASN A 34 -12.99 10.27 -4.34
N GLU A 35 -11.71 10.46 -4.71
CA GLU A 35 -10.98 9.90 -5.85
C GLU A 35 -11.84 9.30 -6.96
N ARG A 36 -12.73 10.12 -7.54
CA ARG A 36 -13.03 9.93 -8.95
C ARG A 36 -11.71 10.13 -9.64
N GLY A 37 -11.24 9.09 -10.31
CA GLY A 37 -10.11 9.18 -11.21
C GLY A 37 -10.44 10.17 -12.32
N THR A 38 -10.30 11.47 -12.01
CA THR A 38 -10.64 12.54 -12.91
C THR A 38 -9.64 12.48 -14.05
N ALA A 39 -10.02 13.00 -15.22
CA ALA A 39 -9.07 13.22 -16.29
C ALA A 39 -7.83 14.00 -15.81
N HIS A 40 -7.91 14.74 -14.70
CA HIS A 40 -6.77 15.41 -14.07
C HIS A 40 -5.81 14.48 -13.32
N PHE A 41 -6.28 13.38 -12.71
CA PHE A 41 -5.40 12.40 -12.04
C PHE A 41 -4.72 11.48 -13.06
N PHE A 42 -5.46 11.09 -14.10
CA PHE A 42 -4.94 10.31 -15.22
C PHE A 42 -4.38 11.17 -16.36
N ARG A 43 -4.37 12.51 -16.22
CA ARG A 43 -3.72 13.34 -17.23
C ARG A 43 -2.28 12.92 -17.23
N ARG A 44 -1.73 12.78 -18.43
CA ARG A 44 -0.27 12.82 -18.58
C ARG A 44 0.18 14.08 -17.85
N THR A 45 0.98 13.91 -16.79
CA THR A 45 1.63 15.05 -16.16
C THR A 45 2.27 15.84 -17.30
N LEU A 46 1.92 17.12 -17.44
CA LEU A 46 2.72 18.05 -18.23
C LEU A 46 4.05 18.07 -17.49
N GLY A 47 4.93 17.13 -17.83
CA GLY A 47 6.08 16.80 -17.00
C GLY A 47 6.78 18.11 -16.69
N THR A 48 7.12 18.33 -15.42
CA THR A 48 8.34 19.08 -15.15
C THR A 48 9.45 18.29 -15.79
N LYS A 49 9.62 18.49 -17.10
CA LYS A 49 10.82 18.16 -17.84
C LYS A 49 11.85 19.09 -17.23
N VAL A 50 12.43 18.68 -16.11
CA VAL A 50 13.82 19.00 -15.83
C VAL A 50 14.56 17.90 -16.58
N PRO A 51 14.79 18.07 -17.90
CA PRO A 51 15.51 17.05 -18.65
C PRO A 51 16.90 16.92 -18.04
N ILE A 52 17.32 15.67 -17.86
CA ILE A 52 18.71 15.38 -17.60
C ILE A 52 19.42 15.71 -18.91
N ASN A 53 20.09 16.87 -18.95
CA ASN A 53 20.69 17.42 -20.17
C ASN A 53 22.18 17.10 -20.29
N CYS A 54 22.81 16.57 -19.24
CA CYS A 54 24.23 16.30 -19.25
C CYS A 54 24.57 15.09 -18.37
N VAL A 55 25.62 14.38 -18.76
CA VAL A 55 26.20 13.26 -18.02
C VAL A 55 27.72 13.36 -18.07
N THR A 56 28.41 12.90 -17.03
CA THR A 56 29.87 12.80 -17.03
C THR A 56 30.29 11.42 -17.51
N VAL A 57 31.05 11.36 -18.60
CA VAL A 57 31.65 10.13 -19.15
C VAL A 57 33.16 10.33 -19.17
N ASP A 58 33.90 9.44 -18.52
CA ASP A 58 35.38 9.48 -18.43
C ASP A 58 35.95 10.85 -17.98
N GLY A 59 35.28 11.48 -17.01
CA GLY A 59 35.67 12.78 -16.47
C GLY A 59 35.29 13.99 -17.33
N SER A 60 34.70 13.77 -18.50
CA SER A 60 34.23 14.83 -19.41
C SER A 60 32.71 14.97 -19.37
N MET A 61 32.22 16.22 -19.37
CA MET A 61 30.78 16.49 -19.41
C MET A 61 30.26 16.41 -20.84
N VAL A 62 29.23 15.60 -21.06
CA VAL A 62 28.60 15.37 -22.36
C VAL A 62 27.13 15.78 -22.27
N SER A 63 26.67 16.59 -23.22
CA SER A 63 25.28 17.07 -23.30
C SER A 63 24.53 16.58 -24.55
N ASP A 64 25.13 15.65 -25.29
CA ASP A 64 24.51 14.98 -26.44
C ASP A 64 23.35 14.08 -25.97
N GLU A 65 22.15 14.30 -26.52
CA GLU A 65 20.93 13.63 -26.06
C GLU A 65 20.97 12.10 -26.19
N PRO A 66 21.38 11.49 -27.32
CA PRO A 66 21.60 10.05 -27.42
C PRO A 66 22.57 9.49 -26.37
N THR A 67 23.67 10.18 -26.10
CA THR A 67 24.68 9.75 -25.11
C THR A 67 24.15 9.86 -23.69
N VAL A 68 23.45 10.96 -23.36
CA VAL A 68 22.82 11.16 -22.06
C VAL A 68 21.75 10.10 -21.81
N GLN A 69 20.87 9.86 -22.78
CA GLN A 69 19.82 8.83 -22.66
C GLN A 69 20.41 7.43 -22.50
N SER A 70 21.37 7.05 -23.36
CA SER A 70 21.97 5.71 -23.33
C SER A 70 22.75 5.46 -22.04
N THR A 71 23.49 6.46 -21.54
CA THR A 71 24.26 6.34 -20.29
C THR A 71 23.34 6.25 -19.08
N PHE A 72 22.29 7.09 -19.03
CA PHE A 72 21.29 7.04 -17.97
C PHE A 72 20.54 5.69 -17.96
N MET A 73 20.08 5.24 -19.13
CA MET A 73 19.41 3.94 -19.27
C MET A 73 20.34 2.78 -18.91
N SER A 74 21.59 2.81 -19.35
CA SER A 74 22.59 1.78 -19.03
C SER A 74 22.84 1.68 -17.52
N HIS A 75 23.03 2.82 -16.86
CA HIS A 75 23.25 2.88 -15.42
C HIS A 75 22.09 2.25 -14.63
N TRP A 76 20.86 2.69 -14.87
CA TRP A 76 19.70 2.17 -14.15
C TRP A 76 19.35 0.75 -14.57
N ARG A 77 19.55 0.37 -15.83
CA ARG A 77 19.40 -1.03 -16.27
C ARG A 77 20.38 -1.92 -15.51
N SER A 78 21.62 -1.49 -15.27
CA SER A 78 22.57 -2.26 -14.46
C SER A 78 22.13 -2.43 -13.00
N ILE A 79 21.42 -1.45 -12.44
CA ILE A 79 20.93 -1.51 -11.05
C ILE A 79 19.65 -2.33 -10.94
N MET A 80 18.70 -2.10 -11.86
CA MET A 80 17.34 -2.64 -11.81
C MET A 80 17.18 -3.97 -12.52
N THR A 81 18.18 -4.40 -13.30
CA THR A 81 18.17 -5.75 -13.88
C THR A 81 18.84 -6.68 -12.90
N ALA A 82 18.10 -7.68 -12.42
CA ALA A 82 18.69 -8.78 -11.66
C ALA A 82 19.84 -9.39 -12.49
N PRO A 83 21.00 -9.69 -11.89
CA PRO A 83 22.10 -10.33 -12.59
C PRO A 83 21.59 -11.55 -13.38
N ARG A 84 21.87 -11.57 -14.69
CA ARG A 84 21.47 -12.70 -15.56
C ARG A 84 22.32 -13.95 -15.33
N ASP A 85 23.47 -13.78 -14.68
CA ASP A 85 24.32 -14.89 -14.27
C ASP A 85 23.88 -15.45 -12.93
N ASP A 86 23.74 -16.77 -12.92
CA ASP A 86 23.52 -17.70 -11.80
C ASP A 86 24.64 -17.65 -10.75
N THR A 87 25.17 -16.48 -10.41
CA THR A 87 26.03 -16.30 -9.25
C THR A 87 25.17 -16.43 -8.01
N ARG A 88 24.87 -17.69 -7.68
CA ARG A 88 24.38 -18.14 -6.39
C ARG A 88 25.14 -17.29 -5.35
N PRO A 89 24.45 -16.42 -4.59
CA PRO A 89 25.12 -15.57 -3.62
C PRO A 89 26.07 -16.42 -2.80
N ASP A 90 27.30 -15.94 -2.70
CA ASP A 90 28.41 -16.62 -2.04
C ASP A 90 27.90 -17.32 -0.77
N ASN A 91 28.08 -18.64 -0.71
CA ASN A 91 27.53 -19.44 0.37
C ASN A 91 28.08 -18.98 1.72
N ASP A 92 29.32 -18.46 1.75
CA ASP A 92 29.94 -17.93 2.96
C ASP A 92 29.27 -16.63 3.41
N ARG A 93 29.03 -15.67 2.49
CA ARG A 93 28.22 -14.47 2.79
C ARG A 93 26.80 -14.80 3.21
N ARG A 94 26.13 -15.74 2.55
CA ARG A 94 24.78 -16.19 2.95
C ARG A 94 24.79 -16.78 4.35
N ARG A 95 25.74 -17.66 4.64
CA ARG A 95 25.91 -18.26 5.96
C ARG A 95 26.16 -17.18 7.00
N ALA A 96 27.05 -16.22 6.73
CA ALA A 96 27.31 -15.10 7.64
C ALA A 96 26.05 -14.27 7.94
N VAL A 97 25.21 -14.00 6.94
CA VAL A 97 23.92 -13.31 7.15
C VAL A 97 22.97 -14.16 8.00
N LEU A 98 22.85 -15.46 7.69
CA LEU A 98 21.97 -16.37 8.44
C LEU A 98 22.44 -16.56 9.89
N GLU A 99 23.74 -16.57 10.14
CA GLU A 99 24.36 -16.62 11.47
C GLU A 99 24.15 -15.30 12.24
N ALA A 100 24.19 -14.15 11.56
CA ALA A 100 23.91 -12.85 12.17
C ALA A 100 22.43 -12.71 12.61
N LEU A 101 21.51 -13.41 11.95
CA LEU A 101 20.14 -13.54 12.40
C LEU A 101 20.10 -14.47 13.61
N THR A 102 20.20 -13.94 14.82
CA THR A 102 20.19 -14.74 16.06
C THR A 102 18.80 -15.03 16.59
N LYS A 103 17.81 -14.21 16.21
CA LYS A 103 16.41 -14.44 16.59
C LYS A 103 15.77 -15.46 15.64
N ARG A 104 15.27 -16.54 16.21
CA ARG A 104 14.48 -17.57 15.53
C ARG A 104 13.11 -17.60 16.19
N LEU A 105 12.09 -17.87 15.38
CA LEU A 105 10.76 -18.18 15.91
C LEU A 105 10.83 -19.46 16.73
N GLY A 106 10.05 -19.53 17.82
CA GLY A 106 9.85 -20.80 18.51
C GLY A 106 9.14 -21.80 17.60
N MET A 107 9.27 -23.10 17.91
CA MET A 107 8.55 -24.14 17.17
C MET A 107 7.04 -23.89 17.15
N ALA A 108 6.47 -23.50 18.29
CA ALA A 108 5.04 -23.17 18.40
C ALA A 108 4.63 -21.99 17.52
N ASP A 109 5.40 -20.89 17.51
CA ASP A 109 5.10 -19.71 16.69
C ASP A 109 5.18 -20.05 15.20
N ARG A 110 6.16 -20.88 14.82
CA ARG A 110 6.32 -21.34 13.44
C ARG A 110 5.12 -22.18 12.99
N GLU A 111 4.73 -23.17 13.81
CA GLU A 111 3.56 -24.00 13.53
C GLU A 111 2.27 -23.19 13.44
N SER A 112 2.14 -22.14 14.26
CA SER A 112 1.02 -21.20 14.20
C SER A 112 1.02 -20.38 12.91
N LEU A 113 2.17 -19.87 12.46
CA LEU A 113 2.28 -19.06 11.23
C LEU A 113 2.14 -19.89 9.95
N ASP A 114 2.43 -21.19 10.01
CA ASP A 114 2.25 -22.12 8.89
C ASP A 114 0.77 -22.58 8.74
N GLN A 115 -0.13 -22.23 9.66
CA GLN A 115 -1.56 -22.53 9.52
C GLN A 115 -2.22 -21.67 8.42
N PRO A 116 -3.29 -22.17 7.77
CA PRO A 116 -4.09 -21.36 6.86
C PRO A 116 -4.69 -20.14 7.55
N ILE A 117 -4.65 -18.99 6.88
CA ILE A 117 -5.30 -17.76 7.37
C ILE A 117 -6.80 -17.99 7.48
N THR A 118 -7.35 -17.71 8.65
CA THR A 118 -8.77 -17.86 8.96
C THR A 118 -9.54 -16.55 8.71
N ALA A 119 -10.85 -16.66 8.48
CA ALA A 119 -11.72 -15.49 8.35
C ALA A 119 -11.73 -14.65 9.64
N SER A 120 -11.72 -15.29 10.81
CA SER A 120 -11.65 -14.61 12.11
C SER A 120 -10.38 -13.77 12.27
N GLU A 121 -9.22 -14.29 11.86
CA GLU A 121 -7.96 -13.53 11.91
C GLU A 121 -8.02 -12.31 10.99
N LEU A 122 -8.64 -12.43 9.81
CA LEU A 122 -8.86 -11.30 8.91
C LEU A 122 -9.78 -10.26 9.54
N TYR A 123 -10.88 -10.67 10.18
CA TYR A 123 -11.81 -9.76 10.85
C TYR A 123 -11.15 -9.01 12.01
N ASP A 124 -10.37 -9.72 12.83
CA ASP A 124 -9.66 -9.13 13.95
C ASP A 124 -8.54 -8.20 13.47
N ALA A 125 -7.81 -8.58 12.43
CA ALA A 125 -6.82 -7.69 11.81
C ALA A 125 -7.48 -6.42 11.25
N MET A 126 -8.61 -6.54 10.54
CA MET A 126 -9.33 -5.39 9.99
C MET A 126 -9.76 -4.41 11.09
N LYS A 127 -10.22 -4.88 12.26
CA LYS A 127 -10.60 -4.02 13.39
C LYS A 127 -9.43 -3.18 13.93
N THR A 128 -8.18 -3.62 13.77
CA THR A 128 -7.00 -2.86 14.25
C THR A 128 -6.58 -1.73 13.31
N MET A 129 -7.08 -1.70 12.08
CA MET A 129 -6.73 -0.67 11.11
C MET A 129 -7.29 0.69 11.53
N ASN A 130 -6.57 1.77 11.26
CA ASN A 130 -7.11 3.12 11.48
C ASN A 130 -8.18 3.43 10.41
N PRO A 131 -9.46 3.62 10.78
CA PRO A 131 -10.56 3.80 9.83
C PRO A 131 -10.44 5.06 8.97
N ALA A 132 -9.74 6.08 9.48
CA ALA A 132 -9.60 7.38 8.83
C ALA A 132 -8.41 7.46 7.87
N LYS A 133 -7.69 6.36 7.62
CA LYS A 133 -6.61 6.33 6.64
C LYS A 133 -7.15 6.53 5.22
N SER A 134 -6.36 7.20 4.39
CA SER A 134 -6.66 7.39 2.98
C SER A 134 -6.90 6.04 2.30
N PRO A 135 -7.91 5.94 1.44
CA PRO A 135 -8.24 4.71 0.74
C PRO A 135 -7.14 4.30 -0.26
N GLY A 136 -7.15 3.02 -0.62
CA GLY A 136 -6.30 2.49 -1.66
C GLY A 136 -6.82 2.80 -3.06
N PRO A 137 -6.24 2.17 -4.10
CA PRO A 137 -6.67 2.35 -5.50
C PRO A 137 -8.13 1.94 -5.78
N ASP A 138 -8.74 1.19 -4.87
CA ASP A 138 -10.14 0.77 -4.90
C ASP A 138 -11.09 1.86 -4.39
N GLY A 139 -10.58 2.94 -3.78
CA GLY A 139 -11.35 4.09 -3.30
C GLY A 139 -12.01 3.88 -1.94
N TRP A 140 -11.89 2.71 -1.32
CA TRP A 140 -12.54 2.38 -0.04
C TRP A 140 -11.59 2.53 1.15
N SER A 141 -12.01 3.22 2.20
CA SER A 141 -11.21 3.36 3.41
C SER A 141 -11.34 2.11 4.28
N ALA A 142 -10.39 1.90 5.20
CA ALA A 142 -10.46 0.80 6.17
C ALA A 142 -11.77 0.82 6.97
N GLY A 143 -12.29 2.02 7.27
CA GLY A 143 -13.56 2.20 7.96
C GLY A 143 -14.74 1.53 7.23
N PHE A 144 -14.75 1.51 5.89
CA PHE A 144 -15.80 0.81 5.12
C PHE A 144 -15.89 -0.68 5.47
N PHE A 145 -14.74 -1.36 5.53
CA PHE A 145 -14.66 -2.79 5.81
C PHE A 145 -14.90 -3.14 7.29
N GLN A 146 -14.75 -2.16 8.18
CA GLN A 146 -14.97 -2.34 9.62
C GLN A 146 -16.45 -2.25 10.03
N VAL A 147 -17.33 -1.70 9.19
CA VAL A 147 -18.78 -1.56 9.50
C VAL A 147 -19.47 -2.93 9.54
N ALA A 148 -19.06 -3.87 8.67
CA ALA A 148 -19.62 -5.21 8.62
C ALA A 148 -18.56 -6.24 8.17
N PRO A 149 -17.57 -6.55 9.02
CA PRO A 149 -16.46 -7.43 8.66
C PRO A 149 -16.94 -8.85 8.30
N GLU A 150 -18.00 -9.34 8.94
CA GLU A 150 -18.59 -10.68 8.73
C GLU A 150 -19.28 -10.86 7.36
N SER A 151 -19.49 -9.77 6.61
CA SER A 151 -20.09 -9.79 5.27
C SER A 151 -19.19 -9.00 4.31
N PRO A 152 -18.19 -9.63 3.67
CA PRO A 152 -17.50 -8.99 2.56
C PRO A 152 -18.56 -8.62 1.51
N SER A 153 -18.74 -7.32 1.29
CA SER A 153 -19.77 -6.77 0.42
C SER A 153 -19.79 -7.45 -0.97
N PRO A 154 -20.95 -7.70 -1.60
CA PRO A 154 -21.07 -8.38 -2.89
C PRO A 154 -20.58 -7.57 -4.10
N ALA A 155 -19.81 -6.49 -3.90
CA ALA A 155 -19.37 -5.61 -4.96
C ALA A 155 -18.02 -6.06 -5.57
N THR A 156 -17.97 -7.29 -6.09
CA THR A 156 -17.13 -7.53 -7.27
C THR A 156 -18.00 -7.14 -8.46
N PRO A 157 -17.79 -6.01 -9.14
CA PRO A 157 -18.35 -5.87 -10.47
C PRO A 157 -17.75 -7.02 -11.28
N GLN A 158 -18.60 -7.96 -11.69
CA GLN A 158 -18.23 -8.91 -12.73
C GLN A 158 -17.85 -8.08 -13.96
N SER A 159 -16.56 -7.80 -14.12
CA SER A 159 -16.03 -7.31 -15.37
C SER A 159 -16.06 -8.47 -16.36
N HIS A 160 -17.26 -8.78 -16.86
CA HIS A 160 -17.39 -9.42 -18.16
C HIS A 160 -16.88 -8.39 -19.18
N ASN A 161 -15.61 -8.48 -19.53
CA ASN A 161 -15.07 -7.82 -20.69
C ASN A 161 -15.01 -8.85 -21.83
N PRO A 162 -15.97 -8.88 -22.76
CA PRO A 162 -15.93 -9.78 -23.92
C PRO A 162 -14.85 -9.40 -24.95
N ALA A 163 -14.02 -8.38 -24.71
CA ALA A 163 -13.05 -7.89 -25.70
C ALA A 163 -11.61 -8.44 -25.56
N ALA A 164 -11.42 -9.61 -24.92
CA ALA A 164 -10.11 -10.26 -24.81
C ALA A 164 -10.02 -11.61 -25.55
N GLN A 165 -10.87 -11.82 -26.57
CA GLN A 165 -10.65 -12.82 -27.61
C GLN A 165 -10.37 -12.07 -28.92
N GLU A 166 -9.10 -11.77 -29.12
CA GLU A 166 -8.41 -11.51 -30.39
C GLU A 166 -7.19 -10.67 -30.03
N TRP A 167 -6.07 -11.35 -29.76
CA TRP A 167 -4.68 -11.09 -30.15
C TRP A 167 -3.82 -12.22 -29.58
#